data_AF-A0A7X8G7R5-F1
#
_entry.id   AF-A0A7X8G7R5-F1
#
_cell.length_a   1.000
_cell.length_b   1.000
_cell.length_c   1.000
_cell.angle_alpha   90.00
_cell.angle_beta   90.00
_cell.angle_gamma   90.00
#
_symmetry.space_group_name_H-M   'P 1'
#
loop_
_entity.id
_entity.type
_entity.pdbx_description
1 polymer ?
#
loop_
_entity_poly.entity_id
_entity_poly.type
_entity_poly.pdbx_seq_one_letter_code
_entity_poly.pdbx_strand_id
1 'polypeptide(L)'
;MALSEQNTIKGITLTGNPKHADCLLISGCINEKSKEEIMQIYEKIPSPKAVVAAGACACSGSLFRRQGNQLYIVEDVLPVTSWIRGCTPDGTEMLETIVRAMENVKNKQAKGERDKN
;
A
#
# COMPACT_ATOMS: atom_id res chain seq x y z
N MET A 1 -4.86 -3.99 -25.65
CA MET A 1 -3.41 -4.17 -25.79
C MET A 1 -2.64 -2.83 -25.70
N ALA A 2 -3.17 -1.72 -26.22
CA ALA A 2 -2.49 -0.41 -26.25
C ALA A 2 -2.59 0.48 -24.97
N LEU A 3 -3.12 -0.02 -23.85
CA LEU A 3 -3.19 0.75 -22.58
C LEU A 3 -2.14 0.30 -21.55
N SER A 4 -1.39 -0.77 -21.82
CA SER A 4 -0.42 -1.34 -20.87
C SER A 4 0.92 -0.60 -20.86
N GLU A 5 1.30 0.00 -21.99
CA GLU A 5 2.61 0.67 -22.16
C GLU A 5 2.63 2.08 -21.54
N GLN A 6 1.48 2.75 -21.37
CA GLN A 6 1.42 4.08 -20.76
C GLN A 6 1.47 4.05 -19.22
N ASN A 7 1.51 2.87 -18.61
CA ASN A 7 1.28 2.71 -17.17
C ASN A 7 2.41 1.96 -16.45
N THR A 8 3.55 1.80 -17.13
CA THR A 8 4.70 1.07 -16.61
C THR A 8 5.87 2.03 -16.37
N ILE A 9 6.25 2.22 -15.10
CA ILE A 9 7.36 3.09 -14.70
C ILE A 9 8.34 2.24 -13.89
N LYS A 10 9.59 2.11 -14.36
CA LYS A 10 10.64 1.27 -13.72
C LYS A 10 10.20 -0.19 -13.47
N GLY A 11 9.40 -0.78 -14.36
CA GLY A 11 8.89 -2.15 -14.21
C GLY A 11 7.74 -2.32 -13.22
N ILE A 12 7.21 -1.22 -12.67
CA ILE A 12 5.98 -1.19 -11.87
C ILE A 12 4.83 -0.86 -12.82
N THR A 13 3.82 -1.72 -12.87
CA THR A 13 2.61 -1.52 -13.66
C THR A 13 1.41 -1.40 -12.73
N LEU A 14 0.56 -0.40 -12.93
CA LEU A 14 -0.70 -0.32 -12.18
C LEU A 14 -1.71 -1.31 -12.75
N THR A 15 -2.29 -2.13 -11.88
CA THR A 15 -3.32 -3.12 -12.20
C THR A 15 -4.60 -2.82 -11.44
N GLY A 16 -5.74 -2.94 -12.12
CA GLY A 16 -7.07 -2.86 -11.48
C GLY A 16 -7.54 -4.19 -10.90
N ASN A 17 -6.85 -5.30 -11.18
CA ASN A 17 -7.19 -6.61 -10.65
C ASN A 17 -6.32 -6.92 -9.43
N PRO A 18 -6.90 -7.01 -8.21
CA PRO A 18 -6.13 -7.30 -7.00
C PRO A 18 -5.44 -8.66 -7.04
N LYS A 19 -5.96 -9.63 -7.80
CA LYS A 19 -5.33 -10.96 -7.92
C LYS A 19 -4.00 -10.92 -8.64
N HIS A 20 -3.73 -9.88 -9.43
CA HIS A 20 -2.46 -9.67 -10.14
C HIS A 20 -1.60 -8.59 -9.48
N ALA A 21 -2.02 -8.08 -8.32
CA ALA A 21 -1.26 -7.07 -7.60
C ALA A 21 -0.29 -7.74 -6.63
N ASP A 22 0.89 -7.15 -6.47
CA ASP A 22 1.86 -7.55 -5.45
C ASP A 22 1.98 -6.47 -4.34
N CYS A 23 1.53 -5.25 -4.62
CA CYS A 23 1.58 -4.12 -3.70
C CYS A 23 0.26 -3.36 -3.71
N LEU A 24 -0.23 -3.01 -2.53
CA LEU A 24 -1.37 -2.12 -2.33
C LEU A 24 -0.89 -0.76 -1.81
N LEU A 25 -1.06 0.28 -2.63
CA LEU A 25 -0.71 1.66 -2.29
C LEU A 25 -1.97 2.43 -1.87
N ILE A 26 -1.99 2.99 -0.67
CA ILE A 26 -3.10 3.81 -0.16
C ILE A 26 -2.59 5.24 0.06
N SER A 27 -3.10 6.19 -0.72
CA SER A 27 -2.64 7.59 -0.75
C SER A 27 -3.48 8.56 0.09
N GLY A 28 -4.44 8.07 0.88
CA GLY A 28 -5.39 8.88 1.64
C GLY A 28 -5.89 8.20 2.91
N CYS A 29 -6.68 8.93 3.70
CA CYS A 29 -7.37 8.37 4.86
C CYS A 29 -8.51 7.43 4.43
N ILE A 30 -8.85 6.49 5.29
CA ILE A 30 -9.92 5.51 5.07
C ILE A 30 -11.15 5.97 5.85
N ASN A 31 -12.34 5.89 5.24
CA ASN A 31 -13.59 6.16 5.95
C ASN A 31 -14.30 4.83 6.28
N GLU A 32 -15.34 4.88 7.11
CA GLU A 32 -16.08 3.68 7.51
C GLU A 32 -16.60 2.88 6.30
N LYS A 33 -17.09 3.56 5.26
CA LYS A 33 -17.64 2.91 4.07
C LYS A 33 -16.57 2.18 3.25
N SER A 34 -15.41 2.82 3.07
CA SER A 34 -14.32 2.25 2.26
C SER A 34 -13.48 1.22 3.02
N LYS A 35 -13.59 1.17 4.34
CA LYS A 35 -12.84 0.23 5.19
C LYS A 35 -13.08 -1.22 4.79
N GLU A 36 -14.34 -1.64 4.70
CA GLU A 36 -14.71 -3.01 4.35
C GLU A 36 -14.24 -3.37 2.93
N GLU A 37 -14.44 -2.46 1.97
CA GLU A 37 -14.03 -2.66 0.58
C GLU A 37 -12.50 -2.83 0.47
N ILE A 38 -11.73 -2.02 1.18
CA ILE A 38 -10.26 -2.09 1.19
C ILE A 38 -9.78 -3.40 1.82
N MET A 39 -10.39 -3.86 2.91
CA MET A 39 -10.07 -5.15 3.51
C MET A 39 -10.32 -6.31 2.54
N GLN A 40 -11.48 -6.32 1.87
CA GLN A 40 -11.81 -7.33 0.87
C GLN A 40 -10.84 -7.32 -0.32
N ILE A 41 -10.42 -6.13 -0.76
CA ILE A 41 -9.39 -5.98 -1.80
C ILE A 41 -8.09 -6.60 -1.30
N TYR A 42 -7.63 -6.24 -0.10
CA TYR A 42 -6.39 -6.74 0.49
C TYR A 42 -6.39 -8.26 0.61
N GLU A 43 -7.50 -8.89 1.00
CA GLU A 43 -7.64 -10.35 1.10
C GLU A 43 -7.48 -11.05 -0.25
N LYS A 44 -7.99 -10.44 -1.33
CA LYS A 44 -7.90 -10.99 -2.70
C LYS A 44 -6.50 -10.91 -3.30
N ILE A 45 -5.60 -10.12 -2.70
CA ILE A 45 -4.20 -10.01 -3.14
C ILE A 45 -3.43 -11.26 -2.67
N PRO A 46 -2.76 -12.00 -3.58
CA PRO A 46 -1.96 -13.17 -3.22
C PRO A 46 -0.77 -12.78 -2.33
N SER A 47 -0.25 -13.73 -1.56
CA SER A 47 1.01 -13.53 -0.82
C SER A 47 2.20 -13.99 -1.65
N PRO A 48 3.37 -13.33 -1.62
CA PRO A 48 3.72 -12.11 -0.87
C PRO A 48 3.01 -10.84 -1.35
N LYS A 49 2.58 -10.01 -0.39
CA LYS A 49 2.04 -8.66 -0.67
C LYS A 49 2.59 -7.59 0.25
N ALA A 50 2.82 -6.40 -0.29
CA ALA A 50 3.18 -5.21 0.47
C ALA A 50 1.99 -4.25 0.59
N VAL A 51 1.90 -3.53 1.71
CA VAL A 51 0.96 -2.41 1.87
C VAL A 51 1.78 -1.15 2.13
N VAL A 52 1.58 -0.12 1.31
CA VAL A 52 2.29 1.15 1.42
C VAL A 52 1.30 2.27 1.70
N ALA A 53 1.48 2.95 2.83
CA ALA A 53 0.72 4.13 3.19
C ALA A 53 1.44 5.38 2.67
N ALA A 54 0.80 6.17 1.82
CA ALA A 54 1.40 7.35 1.21
C ALA A 54 0.66 8.62 1.59
N GLY A 55 1.42 9.60 2.09
CA GLY A 55 0.92 10.90 2.48
C GLY A 55 0.45 10.96 3.94
N ALA A 56 0.36 12.19 4.46
CA ALA A 56 0.04 12.49 5.85
C ALA A 56 -1.35 12.01 6.24
N CYS A 57 -2.31 12.05 5.32
CA CYS A 57 -3.66 11.54 5.55
C CYS A 57 -3.66 10.02 5.78
N ALA A 58 -2.94 9.26 4.95
CA ALA A 58 -2.83 7.81 5.10
C ALA A 58 -2.02 7.41 6.35
N CYS A 59 -0.97 8.15 6.67
CA CYS A 59 -0.02 7.78 7.72
C CYS A 59 -0.36 8.30 9.14
N SER A 60 -1.11 9.39 9.26
CA SER A 60 -1.45 9.98 10.58
C SER A 60 -2.86 10.59 10.67
N GLY A 61 -3.63 10.60 9.57
CA GLY A 61 -4.98 11.17 9.52
C GLY A 61 -5.02 12.69 9.40
N SER A 62 -3.90 13.37 9.70
CA SER A 62 -3.61 14.80 9.50
C SER A 62 -4.85 15.71 9.55
N LEU A 63 -5.08 16.51 8.49
CA LEU A 63 -6.15 17.50 8.37
C LEU A 63 -7.56 16.96 8.64
N PHE A 64 -7.78 15.67 8.39
CA PHE A 64 -9.11 15.06 8.43
C PHE A 64 -9.42 14.35 9.75
N ARG A 65 -8.43 14.12 10.62
CA ARG A 65 -8.61 13.55 11.96
C ARG A 65 -9.06 14.62 12.96
N ARG A 66 -10.14 15.33 12.64
CA ARG A 66 -10.84 16.27 13.53
C ARG A 66 -12.06 15.59 14.14
N GLN A 67 -12.36 15.94 15.40
CA GLN A 67 -13.40 15.30 16.19
C GLN A 67 -14.75 15.32 15.47
N GLY A 68 -15.31 14.14 15.19
CA GLY A 68 -16.62 13.96 14.55
C GLY A 68 -16.61 13.08 13.30
N ASN A 69 -15.47 13.01 12.57
CA ASN A 69 -15.35 12.12 11.42
C ASN A 69 -14.66 10.82 11.83
N GLN A 70 -15.35 9.68 11.68
CA GLN A 70 -14.75 8.34 11.79
C GLN A 70 -13.87 8.08 10.56
N LEU A 71 -12.62 8.55 10.65
CA LEU A 71 -11.58 8.28 9.68
C LEU A 71 -10.47 7.47 10.33
N TYR A 72 -10.00 6.49 9.58
CA TYR A 72 -8.95 5.56 9.96
C TYR A 72 -7.67 5.90 9.21
N ILE A 73 -6.54 5.77 9.90
CA ILE A 73 -5.25 5.68 9.20
C ILE A 73 -5.10 4.27 8.63
N VAL A 74 -4.24 4.10 7.64
CA VAL A 74 -4.09 2.80 6.95
C VAL A 74 -3.67 1.70 7.93
N GLU A 75 -2.85 2.05 8.92
CA GLU A 75 -2.37 1.14 9.96
C GLU A 75 -3.46 0.66 10.92
N ASP A 76 -4.58 1.37 11.04
CA ASP A 76 -5.73 0.92 11.83
C ASP A 76 -6.50 -0.22 11.12
N VAL A 77 -6.32 -0.37 9.81
CA VAL A 77 -7.14 -1.26 8.96
C VAL A 77 -6.31 -2.40 8.35
N LEU A 78 -5.07 -2.13 7.95
CA LEU A 78 -4.21 -3.05 7.21
C LEU A 78 -2.80 -3.12 7.81
N PRO A 79 -2.10 -4.25 7.66
CA PRO A 79 -0.71 -4.39 8.08
C PRO A 79 0.22 -3.60 7.14
N VAL A 80 0.55 -2.38 7.52
CA VAL A 80 1.43 -1.49 6.72
C VAL A 80 2.87 -2.03 6.70
N THR A 81 3.45 -2.08 5.52
CA THR A 81 4.83 -2.50 5.29
C THR A 81 5.79 -1.31 5.30
N SER A 82 5.40 -0.20 4.66
CA SER A 82 6.20 1.02 4.54
C SER A 82 5.31 2.26 4.54
N TRP A 83 5.84 3.39 5.01
CA TRP A 83 5.16 4.68 5.03
C TRP A 83 5.94 5.70 4.21
N ILE A 84 5.23 6.53 3.46
CA ILE A 84 5.78 7.68 2.74
C ILE A 84 5.15 8.92 3.35
N ARG A 85 5.94 9.72 4.07
CA ARG A 85 5.45 10.91 4.77
C ARG A 85 5.49 12.11 3.82
N GLY A 86 4.42 12.89 3.75
CA GLY A 86 4.33 14.06 2.86
C GLY A 86 2.89 14.55 2.67
N CYS A 87 2.68 15.72 2.06
CA CYS A 87 1.36 16.28 1.80
C CYS A 87 1.42 17.22 0.58
N THR A 88 1.85 16.79 -0.60
CA THR A 88 1.89 15.46 -1.25
C THR A 88 3.32 14.91 -1.32
N PRO A 89 3.55 13.58 -1.27
CA PRO A 89 4.92 13.04 -1.41
C PRO A 89 5.49 13.19 -2.82
N ASP A 90 6.82 13.18 -2.94
CA ASP A 90 7.49 13.19 -4.24
C ASP A 90 7.27 11.86 -4.98
N GLY A 91 7.05 11.93 -6.30
CA GLY A 91 6.82 10.74 -7.12
C GLY A 91 8.00 9.78 -7.14
N THR A 92 9.24 10.29 -7.08
CA THR A 92 10.45 9.46 -7.03
C THR A 92 10.53 8.71 -5.72
N GLU A 93 10.26 9.40 -4.61
CA GLU A 93 10.23 8.80 -3.27
C GLU A 93 9.15 7.70 -3.17
N MET A 94 7.99 7.92 -3.79
CA MET A 94 6.95 6.89 -3.86
C MET A 94 7.46 5.62 -4.55
N LEU A 95 8.07 5.76 -5.73
CA LEU A 95 8.57 4.61 -6.50
C LEU A 95 9.66 3.87 -5.73
N GLU A 96 10.63 4.58 -5.15
CA GLU A 96 11.71 3.97 -4.36
C GLU A 96 11.18 3.22 -3.14
N THR A 97 10.19 3.80 -2.45
CA THR A 97 9.61 3.17 -1.26
C THR A 97 8.82 1.92 -1.63
N ILE A 98 8.11 1.90 -2.76
CA ILE A 98 7.40 0.72 -3.26
C ILE A 98 8.40 -0.41 -3.55
N VAL A 99 9.50 -0.11 -4.26
CA VAL A 99 10.54 -1.10 -4.57
C VAL A 99 11.12 -1.69 -3.27
N ARG A 100 11.51 -0.84 -2.33
CA ARG A 100 12.06 -1.27 -1.03
C ARG A 100 11.05 -2.09 -0.21
N ALA A 101 9.77 -1.72 -0.25
CA ALA A 101 8.71 -2.47 0.44
C ALA A 101 8.62 -3.91 -0.10
N MET A 102 8.67 -4.08 -1.43
CA MET A 102 8.63 -5.40 -2.06
C MET A 102 9.87 -6.24 -1.74
N GLU A 103 11.07 -5.64 -1.73
CA GLU A 103 12.30 -6.31 -1.31
C GLU A 103 12.21 -6.79 0.14
N ASN A 104 11.68 -5.95 1.04
CA ASN A 104 11.50 -6.30 2.44
C ASN A 104 10.54 -7.47 2.64
N VAL A 105 9.43 -7.52 1.88
CA VAL A 105 8.48 -8.65 1.96
C VAL A 105 9.14 -9.94 1.47
N LYS A 106 9.84 -9.91 0.33
CA LYS A 106 10.58 -11.07 -0.21
C LYS A 106 11.64 -11.59 0.78
N ASN A 107 12.39 -10.66 1.40
CA ASN A 107 13.43 -11.01 2.36
C ASN A 107 12.86 -11.61 3.66
N LYS A 108 11.71 -11.13 4.13
CA LYS A 108 11.02 -11.70 5.31
C LYS A 108 10.54 -13.13 5.05
N GLN A 109 10.03 -13.43 3.85
CA GLN A 109 9.63 -14.78 3.48
C GLN A 109 10.84 -15.73 3.45
N ALA A 110 11.93 -15.32 2.79
CA ALA A 110 13.15 -16.11 2.69
C ALA A 110 13.84 -16.38 4.05
N LYS A 111 13.60 -15.53 5.07
CA LYS A 111 14.07 -15.78 6.45
C LYS A 111 13.11 -16.71 7.21
N GLY A 112 11.81 -16.47 7.10
CA GLY A 112 10.80 -17.32 7.75
C GLY A 112 10.75 -18.77 7.26
N GLU A 113 11.28 -19.06 6.07
CA GLU A 113 11.52 -20.43 5.57
C GLU A 113 12.82 -21.05 6.13
N ARG A 114 13.85 -20.23 6.38
CA ARG A 114 15.13 -20.69 6.94
C ARG A 114 15.05 -21.02 8.43
N ASP A 115 14.23 -20.30 9.18
CA ASP A 115 14.09 -20.52 10.64
C ASP A 115 13.20 -21.74 10.97
N LYS A 116 12.56 -22.36 9.97
CA LYS A 116 11.71 -23.56 10.14
C LYS A 116 12.43 -24.87 9.83
N ASN A 117 13.71 -24.81 9.45
CA ASN A 117 14.54 -25.93 9.04
C ASN A 117 15.73 -26.09 10.00
#